data_AF-A0A956HWF7-F1
#
_entry.id   AF-A0A956HWF7-F1
#
_cell.length_a   1.000
_cell.length_b   1.000
_cell.length_c   1.000
_cell.angle_alpha   90.00
_cell.angle_beta   90.00
_cell.angle_gamma   90.00
#
_symmetry.space_group_name_H-M   'P 1'
#
loop_
_entity.id
_entity.type
_entity.pdbx_description
1 polymer ?
#
loop_
_entity_poly.entity_id
_entity_poly.type
_entity_poly.pdbx_seq_one_letter_code
_entity_poly.pdbx_strand_id
1 'polypeptide(L)'
;MADNEQGGGGVREVPVDWEALEDAFENNAPEVHSYLHLGTGEVLRVVDGIADPEMHARIASDSTYMRVDPVSSREQYRWMERFIPMVDEPELRDRLTRAIDGKGAFRRFKDVLMAFGPERERWFAFRSERLRVFMEAWLSAHQLTAVARPVVAPAPPEKGKETPPISQELLSGRRGRSAESLRKQLKELADGLGVRDLEKVTAFAEFVKARRAARSYAHRHDARPEDGEVHEDSDPAASSDPPDSEEPSPSSRRRTASR
;
A
#
# COMPACT_ATOMS: atom_id res chain seq x y z
N MET A 1 58.48 -7.29 9.46
CA MET A 1 57.14 -7.89 9.63
C MET A 1 56.17 -6.86 9.12
N ALA A 2 55.52 -7.14 8.00
CA ALA A 2 54.66 -6.18 7.33
C ALA A 2 53.32 -6.09 8.06
N ASP A 3 52.99 -4.89 8.53
CA ASP A 3 51.65 -4.48 8.90
C ASP A 3 50.75 -4.60 7.66
N ASN A 4 49.69 -5.38 7.75
CA ASN A 4 48.61 -5.42 6.77
C ASN A 4 47.35 -4.85 7.42
N GLU A 5 47.33 -3.53 7.58
CA GLU A 5 46.09 -2.77 7.78
C GLU A 5 45.39 -2.62 6.42
N GLN A 6 44.48 -3.54 6.11
CA GLN A 6 43.51 -3.36 5.04
C GLN A 6 42.11 -3.59 5.57
N GLY A 7 41.34 -2.52 5.67
CA GLY A 7 39.93 -2.57 6.03
C GLY A 7 39.33 -1.25 6.50
N GLY A 8 39.73 -0.11 5.92
CA GLY A 8 38.98 1.13 6.11
C GLY A 8 37.60 0.96 5.48
N GLY A 9 36.59 0.65 6.30
CA GLY A 9 35.18 0.57 5.91
C GLY A 9 34.70 1.95 5.48
N GLY A 10 34.99 2.33 4.25
CA GLY A 10 34.60 3.61 3.68
C GLY A 10 33.08 3.69 3.56
N VAL A 11 32.53 4.83 3.98
CA VAL A 11 31.12 5.15 3.79
C VAL A 11 30.80 5.10 2.29
N ARG A 12 29.78 4.34 1.89
CA ARG A 12 29.37 4.18 0.49
C ARG A 12 28.31 5.21 0.12
N GLU A 13 28.53 5.91 -0.99
CA GLU A 13 27.52 6.78 -1.57
C GLU A 13 26.48 5.99 -2.37
N VAL A 14 25.19 6.28 -2.17
CA VAL A 14 24.07 5.60 -2.84
C VAL A 14 23.05 6.63 -3.36
N PRO A 15 22.66 6.60 -4.64
CA PRO A 15 21.69 7.53 -5.22
C PRO A 15 20.23 7.16 -4.86
N VAL A 16 19.91 7.29 -3.57
CA VAL A 16 18.67 6.80 -2.95
C VAL A 16 17.41 7.39 -3.60
N ASP A 17 16.46 6.51 -3.94
CA ASP A 17 15.06 6.88 -4.12
C ASP A 17 14.42 7.16 -2.76
N TRP A 18 14.22 8.43 -2.38
CA TRP A 18 13.62 8.71 -1.08
C TRP A 18 12.15 8.28 -1.00
N GLU A 19 11.40 8.40 -2.10
CA GLU A 19 9.99 8.00 -2.13
C GLU A 19 9.85 6.48 -2.03
N ALA A 20 10.60 5.74 -2.86
CA ALA A 20 10.53 4.28 -2.81
C ALA A 20 11.12 3.69 -1.51
N LEU A 21 12.11 4.36 -0.91
CA LEU A 21 12.63 3.98 0.39
C LEU A 21 11.60 4.25 1.50
N GLU A 22 10.91 5.38 1.47
CA GLU A 22 9.84 5.69 2.42
C GLU A 22 8.73 4.63 2.36
N ASP A 23 8.28 4.26 1.16
CA ASP A 23 7.30 3.20 0.93
C ASP A 23 7.75 1.86 1.55
N ALA A 24 9.04 1.52 1.42
CA ALA A 24 9.61 0.32 2.01
C ALA A 24 9.62 0.37 3.54
N PHE A 25 9.91 1.54 4.14
CA PHE A 25 9.88 1.69 5.60
C PHE A 25 8.47 1.72 6.18
N GLU A 26 7.46 2.13 5.42
CA GLU A 26 6.06 2.08 5.86
C GLU A 26 5.50 0.65 5.86
N ASN A 27 5.89 -0.17 4.89
CA ASN A 27 5.23 -1.45 4.64
C ASN A 27 5.65 -2.55 5.64
N ASN A 28 4.70 -3.02 6.46
CA ASN A 28 4.89 -4.09 7.43
C ASN A 28 4.15 -5.39 7.07
N ALA A 29 3.64 -5.53 5.83
CA ALA A 29 3.00 -6.77 5.41
C ALA A 29 4.05 -7.91 5.43
N PRO A 30 3.80 -9.02 6.15
CA PRO A 30 4.80 -10.07 6.34
C PRO A 30 5.23 -10.76 5.05
N GLU A 31 4.36 -10.77 4.03
CA GLU A 31 4.61 -11.30 2.70
C GLU A 31 5.40 -10.35 1.79
N VAL A 32 5.72 -9.13 2.24
CA VAL A 32 6.39 -8.12 1.44
C VAL A 32 7.78 -7.84 1.98
N HIS A 33 8.79 -8.05 1.12
CA HIS A 33 10.19 -7.82 1.44
C HIS A 33 10.76 -6.74 0.51
N SER A 34 11.41 -5.73 1.08
CA SER A 34 11.99 -4.61 0.33
C SER A 34 13.51 -4.64 0.39
N TYR A 35 14.16 -4.34 -0.73
CA TYR A 35 15.62 -4.38 -0.88
C TYR A 35 16.13 -3.13 -1.59
N LEU A 36 17.08 -2.42 -0.99
CA LEU A 36 17.79 -1.30 -1.61
C LEU A 36 18.98 -1.83 -2.43
N HIS A 37 19.02 -1.52 -3.72
CA HIS A 37 20.17 -1.80 -4.56
C HIS A 37 21.26 -0.72 -4.34
N LEU A 38 22.43 -1.13 -3.87
CA LEU A 38 23.49 -0.22 -3.39
C LEU A 38 24.21 0.54 -4.51
N GLY A 39 24.10 0.10 -5.77
CA GLY A 39 24.71 0.78 -6.92
C GLY A 39 23.79 1.79 -7.60
N THR A 40 22.48 1.55 -7.61
CA THR A 40 21.48 2.37 -8.35
C THR A 40 20.55 3.15 -7.44
N GLY A 41 20.51 2.81 -6.15
CA GLY A 41 19.57 3.37 -5.19
C GLY A 41 18.11 3.03 -5.47
N GLU A 42 17.84 2.03 -6.32
CA GLU A 42 16.51 1.50 -6.57
C GLU A 42 16.04 0.63 -5.39
N VAL A 43 14.75 0.70 -5.06
CA VAL A 43 14.15 -0.14 -4.03
C VAL A 43 13.27 -1.20 -4.70
N LEU A 44 13.71 -2.45 -4.63
CA LEU A 44 13.00 -3.60 -5.17
C LEU A 44 12.05 -4.17 -4.11
N ARG A 45 10.79 -4.39 -4.49
CA ARG A 45 9.79 -5.04 -3.65
C ARG A 45 9.50 -6.45 -4.16
N VAL A 46 9.73 -7.44 -3.31
CA VAL A 46 9.43 -8.85 -3.55
C VAL A 46 8.22 -9.24 -2.71
N VAL A 47 7.23 -9.89 -3.32
CA VAL A 47 6.01 -10.34 -2.62
C VAL A 47 5.92 -11.85 -2.71
N ASP A 48 5.80 -12.50 -1.56
CA ASP A 48 5.69 -13.96 -1.46
C ASP A 48 4.45 -14.46 -2.22
N GLY A 49 4.61 -15.55 -2.98
CA GLY A 49 3.54 -16.13 -3.79
C GLY A 49 3.21 -15.40 -5.10
N ILE A 50 3.81 -14.24 -5.35
CA ILE A 50 3.78 -13.56 -6.66
C ILE A 50 5.13 -13.73 -7.36
N ALA A 51 6.23 -13.52 -6.63
CA ALA A 51 7.57 -13.73 -7.16
C ALA A 51 7.94 -15.21 -7.16
N ASP A 52 8.77 -15.61 -8.14
CA ASP A 52 9.41 -16.91 -8.16
C ASP A 52 10.29 -17.08 -6.91
N PRO A 53 10.12 -18.13 -6.10
CA PRO A 53 10.93 -18.38 -4.90
C PRO A 53 12.44 -18.36 -5.17
N GLU A 54 12.88 -18.82 -6.34
CA GLU A 54 14.30 -18.77 -6.71
C GLU A 54 14.80 -17.33 -6.90
N MET A 55 13.97 -16.45 -7.45
CA MET A 55 14.29 -15.03 -7.60
C MET A 55 14.46 -14.36 -6.23
N HIS A 56 13.58 -14.65 -5.27
CA HIS A 56 13.69 -14.08 -3.93
C HIS A 56 14.97 -14.52 -3.23
N ALA A 57 15.29 -15.81 -3.28
CA ALA A 57 16.52 -16.35 -2.71
C ALA A 57 17.79 -15.76 -3.35
N ARG A 58 17.76 -15.52 -4.67
CA ARG A 58 18.85 -14.86 -5.39
C ARG A 58 19.06 -13.43 -4.93
N ILE A 59 17.99 -12.63 -4.81
CA ILE A 59 18.08 -11.25 -4.33
C ILE A 59 18.57 -11.22 -2.88
N ALA A 60 18.03 -12.10 -2.03
CA ALA A 60 18.40 -12.15 -0.62
C ALA A 60 19.86 -12.57 -0.37
N SER A 61 20.49 -13.28 -1.32
CA SER A 61 21.90 -13.69 -1.24
C SER A 61 22.86 -12.76 -1.99
N ASP A 62 22.34 -11.79 -2.76
CA ASP A 62 23.15 -10.87 -3.53
C ASP A 62 23.59 -9.66 -2.68
N SER A 63 24.90 -9.55 -2.47
CA SER A 63 25.53 -8.46 -1.69
C SER A 63 25.34 -7.04 -2.26
N THR A 64 24.87 -6.91 -3.51
CA THR A 64 24.51 -5.61 -4.09
C THR A 64 23.17 -5.10 -3.58
N TYR A 65 22.36 -5.96 -2.97
CA TYR A 65 21.09 -5.62 -2.36
C TYR A 65 21.21 -5.63 -0.83
N MET A 66 20.55 -4.66 -0.21
CA MET A 66 20.43 -4.57 1.23
C MET A 66 18.96 -4.61 1.62
N ARG A 67 18.58 -5.57 2.47
CA ARG A 67 17.20 -5.68 2.95
C ARG A 67 16.85 -4.47 3.82
N VAL A 68 15.71 -3.85 3.53
CA VAL A 68 15.17 -2.74 4.31
C VAL A 68 14.30 -3.29 5.43
N ASP A 69 14.62 -2.93 6.67
CA ASP A 69 13.79 -3.27 7.82
C ASP A 69 12.74 -2.16 8.03
N PRO A 70 11.44 -2.46 7.86
CA PRO A 70 10.41 -1.43 7.99
C PRO A 70 10.31 -0.91 9.43
N VAL A 71 9.82 0.32 9.58
CA VAL A 71 9.48 0.83 10.90
C VAL A 71 8.36 -0.02 11.45
N SER A 72 8.58 -0.62 12.62
CA SER A 72 7.61 -1.55 13.24
C SER A 72 6.20 -0.96 13.31
N SER A 73 5.18 -1.79 13.10
CA SER A 73 3.78 -1.37 13.23
C SER A 73 3.47 -0.72 14.59
N ARG A 74 4.16 -1.12 15.66
CA ARG A 74 3.99 -0.50 16.99
C ARG A 74 4.45 0.96 17.01
N GLU A 75 5.56 1.28 16.37
CA GLU A 75 6.04 2.67 16.32
C GLU A 75 5.16 3.51 15.39
N GLN A 76 4.73 2.97 14.26
CA GLN A 76 3.76 3.64 13.40
C GLN A 76 2.41 3.89 14.09
N TYR A 77 1.96 2.96 14.94
CA TYR A 77 0.77 3.15 15.75
C TYR A 77 0.92 4.32 16.73
N ARG A 78 2.08 4.45 17.39
CA ARG A 78 2.38 5.60 18.27
C ARG A 78 2.34 6.93 17.52
N TRP A 79 2.66 6.95 16.24
CA TRP A 79 2.53 8.15 15.42
C TRP A 79 1.07 8.53 15.23
N MET A 80 0.17 7.56 15.04
CA MET A 80 -1.27 7.80 15.01
C MET A 80 -1.75 8.37 16.35
N GLU A 81 -1.35 7.77 17.47
CA GLU A 81 -1.69 8.28 18.82
C GLU A 81 -1.22 9.71 19.06
N ARG A 82 -0.03 10.08 18.54
CA ARG A 82 0.52 11.43 18.68
C ARG A 82 -0.10 12.44 17.72
N PHE A 83 -0.57 11.99 16.56
CA PHE A 83 -1.16 12.86 15.55
C PHE A 83 -2.58 13.31 15.94
N ILE A 84 -3.39 12.39 16.46
CA ILE A 84 -4.82 12.63 16.76
C ILE A 84 -5.05 13.87 17.65
N PRO A 85 -4.30 14.10 18.76
CA PRO A 85 -4.48 15.29 19.59
C PRO A 85 -4.19 16.62 18.88
N MET A 86 -3.42 16.60 17.79
CA MET A 86 -3.06 17.79 17.03
C MET A 86 -4.16 18.20 16.03
N VAL A 87 -5.16 17.34 15.80
CA VAL A 87 -6.28 17.63 14.89
C VAL A 87 -7.19 18.67 15.55
N ASP A 88 -7.42 19.76 14.83
CA ASP A 88 -8.19 20.91 15.33
C ASP A 88 -9.70 20.62 15.36
N GLU A 89 -10.20 19.94 14.32
CA GLU A 89 -11.61 19.58 14.18
C GLU A 89 -12.03 18.51 15.21
N PRO A 90 -12.89 18.84 16.19
CA PRO A 90 -13.25 17.93 17.27
C PRO A 90 -13.92 16.65 16.78
N GLU A 91 -14.81 16.74 15.77
CA GLU A 91 -15.52 15.57 15.26
C GLU A 91 -14.56 14.58 14.60
N LEU A 92 -13.63 15.09 13.79
CA LEU A 92 -12.60 14.27 13.16
C LEU A 92 -11.69 13.62 14.20
N ARG A 93 -11.24 14.39 15.20
CA ARG A 93 -10.41 13.87 16.30
C ARG A 93 -11.09 12.72 17.03
N ASP A 94 -12.38 12.84 17.34
CA ASP A 94 -13.15 11.77 18.01
C ASP A 94 -13.33 10.54 17.12
N ARG A 95 -13.52 10.74 15.80
CA ARG A 95 -13.58 9.64 14.82
C ARG A 95 -12.24 8.91 14.72
N LEU A 96 -11.12 9.63 14.64
CA LEU A 96 -9.80 9.03 14.59
C LEU A 96 -9.46 8.31 15.88
N THR A 97 -9.80 8.88 17.04
CA THR A 97 -9.60 8.24 18.37
C THR A 97 -10.27 6.87 18.43
N ARG A 98 -11.52 6.76 17.97
CA ARG A 98 -12.22 5.48 17.89
C ARG A 98 -11.66 4.56 16.81
N ALA A 99 -11.17 5.11 15.70
CA ALA A 99 -10.69 4.34 14.57
C ALA A 99 -9.45 3.49 14.91
N ILE A 100 -8.60 3.97 15.82
CA ILE A 100 -7.34 3.30 16.16
C ILE A 100 -7.49 2.11 17.12
N ASP A 101 -8.66 1.90 17.71
CA ASP A 101 -8.84 0.80 18.67
C ASP A 101 -9.00 -0.57 18.01
N GLY A 102 -8.15 -1.53 18.41
CA GLY A 102 -8.28 -2.94 18.04
C GLY A 102 -7.85 -3.31 16.62
N LYS A 103 -8.21 -4.52 16.17
CA LYS A 103 -7.76 -5.08 14.89
C LYS A 103 -8.23 -4.22 13.72
N GLY A 104 -7.32 -3.87 12.81
CA GLY A 104 -7.62 -3.05 11.62
C GLY A 104 -7.52 -1.54 11.84
N ALA A 105 -6.92 -1.10 12.94
CA ALA A 105 -6.67 0.30 13.28
C ALA A 105 -6.12 1.14 12.11
N PHE A 106 -5.03 0.69 11.49
CA PHE A 106 -4.39 1.39 10.37
C PHE A 106 -5.33 1.65 9.19
N ARG A 107 -6.11 0.62 8.82
CA ARG A 107 -7.07 0.73 7.71
C ARG A 107 -8.15 1.76 8.05
N ARG A 108 -8.81 1.61 9.21
CA ARG A 108 -9.88 2.53 9.61
C ARG A 108 -9.39 3.97 9.79
N PHE A 109 -8.20 4.16 10.35
CA PHE A 109 -7.58 5.48 10.48
C PHE A 109 -7.40 6.13 9.10
N LYS A 110 -6.85 5.39 8.12
CA LYS A 110 -6.73 5.86 6.73
C LYS A 110 -8.10 6.12 6.10
N ASP A 111 -9.08 5.23 6.30
CA ASP A 111 -10.44 5.37 5.77
C ASP A 111 -11.14 6.64 6.30
N VAL A 112 -10.96 6.97 7.59
CA VAL A 112 -11.47 8.22 8.16
C VAL A 112 -10.83 9.42 7.46
N LEU A 113 -9.50 9.44 7.31
CA LEU A 113 -8.78 10.54 6.66
C LEU A 113 -9.13 10.72 5.18
N MET A 114 -9.59 9.69 4.47
CA MET A 114 -9.97 9.80 3.05
C MET A 114 -11.09 10.82 2.81
N ALA A 115 -11.93 11.08 3.82
CA ALA A 115 -12.99 12.09 3.75
C ALA A 115 -12.50 13.51 4.11
N PHE A 116 -11.26 13.66 4.60
CA PHE A 116 -10.70 14.92 5.10
C PHE A 116 -9.35 15.21 4.43
N GLY A 117 -9.40 15.76 3.20
CA GLY A 117 -8.22 16.02 2.37
C GLY A 117 -7.08 16.77 3.07
N PRO A 118 -7.33 17.95 3.69
CA PRO A 118 -6.28 18.70 4.38
C PRO A 118 -5.62 17.91 5.52
N GLU A 119 -6.41 17.18 6.32
CA GLU A 119 -5.86 16.46 7.48
C GLU A 119 -5.16 15.17 7.07
N ARG A 120 -5.57 14.57 5.94
CA ARG A 120 -4.82 13.51 5.28
C ARG A 120 -3.44 13.99 4.83
N GLU A 121 -3.35 15.19 4.24
CA GLU A 121 -2.07 15.77 3.83
C GLU A 121 -1.18 16.10 5.04
N ARG A 122 -1.75 16.67 6.12
CA ARG A 122 -1.05 16.87 7.40
C ARG A 122 -0.55 15.56 7.99
N TRP A 123 -1.36 14.50 7.97
CA TRP A 123 -0.94 13.18 8.45
C TRP A 123 0.24 12.64 7.63
N PHE A 124 0.19 12.77 6.30
CA PHE A 124 1.30 12.33 5.45
C PHE A 124 2.57 13.11 5.73
N ALA A 125 2.52 14.44 5.80
CA ALA A 125 3.69 15.24 6.16
C ALA A 125 4.28 14.85 7.52
N PHE A 126 3.42 14.70 8.55
CA PHE A 126 3.81 14.29 9.89
C PHE A 126 4.50 12.92 9.93
N ARG A 127 3.99 11.97 9.15
CA ARG A 127 4.52 10.61 9.06
C ARG A 127 5.81 10.56 8.24
N SER A 128 5.86 11.23 7.10
CA SER A 128 7.05 11.29 6.23
C SER A 128 8.24 11.93 6.94
N GLU A 129 8.03 12.98 7.74
CA GLU A 129 9.08 13.57 8.58
C GLU A 129 9.70 12.55 9.55
N ARG A 130 8.86 11.71 10.18
CA ARG A 130 9.34 10.67 11.10
C ARG A 130 10.05 9.56 10.37
N LEU A 131 9.49 9.09 9.24
CA LEU A 131 10.13 8.09 8.40
C LEU A 131 11.50 8.58 7.92
N ARG A 132 11.64 9.86 7.55
CA ARG A 132 12.91 10.47 7.16
C ARG A 132 14.00 10.23 8.20
N VAL A 133 13.71 10.47 9.48
CA VAL A 133 14.65 10.25 10.57
C VAL A 133 15.08 8.78 10.66
N PHE A 134 14.13 7.84 10.55
CA PHE A 134 14.44 6.41 10.56
C PHE A 134 15.27 5.99 9.34
N MET A 135 14.94 6.50 8.16
CA MET A 135 15.70 6.22 6.93
C MET A 135 17.14 6.72 7.03
N GLU A 136 17.36 7.94 7.53
CA GLU A 136 18.71 8.49 7.71
C GLU A 136 19.52 7.71 8.74
N ALA A 137 18.91 7.39 9.89
CA ALA A 137 19.56 6.60 10.92
C ALA A 137 19.94 5.20 10.40
N TRP A 138 19.04 4.57 9.64
CA TRP A 138 19.29 3.26 9.03
C TRP A 138 20.42 3.32 7.99
N LEU A 139 20.41 4.31 7.09
CA LEU A 139 21.50 4.49 6.13
C LEU A 139 22.85 4.69 6.84
N SER A 140 22.88 5.56 7.85
CA SER A 140 24.08 5.83 8.64
C SER A 140 24.60 4.59 9.37
N ALA A 141 23.71 3.81 10.01
CA ALA A 141 24.07 2.55 10.67
C ALA A 141 24.72 1.54 9.72
N HIS A 142 24.33 1.56 8.45
CA HIS A 142 24.87 0.70 7.39
C HIS A 142 26.05 1.33 6.63
N GLN A 143 26.61 2.44 7.13
CA GLN A 143 27.69 3.20 6.47
C GLN A 143 27.34 3.63 5.04
N LEU A 144 26.07 4.01 4.81
CA LEU A 144 25.57 4.52 3.55
C LEU A 144 25.34 6.03 3.66
N THR A 145 25.81 6.78 2.66
CA THR A 145 25.48 8.20 2.48
C THR A 145 24.58 8.33 1.26
N ALA A 146 23.38 8.88 1.45
CA ALA A 146 22.52 9.18 0.34
C ALA A 146 23.07 10.37 -0.46
N VAL A 147 23.25 10.17 -1.75
CA VAL A 147 23.61 11.23 -2.71
C VAL A 147 22.44 11.54 -3.62
N ALA A 148 22.45 12.73 -4.22
CA ALA A 148 21.44 13.10 -5.18
C ALA A 148 21.43 12.09 -6.33
N ARG A 149 20.25 11.53 -6.63
CA ARG A 149 20.10 10.68 -7.79
C ARG A 149 20.48 11.49 -9.04
N PRO A 150 21.37 10.99 -9.91
CA PRO A 150 21.63 11.65 -11.17
C PRO A 150 20.31 11.68 -11.94
N VAL A 151 19.76 12.87 -12.11
CA VAL A 151 18.65 13.08 -13.04
C VAL A 151 19.22 12.72 -14.39
N VAL A 152 18.83 11.56 -14.93
CA VAL A 152 19.06 11.27 -16.34
C VAL A 152 18.25 12.33 -17.05
N ALA A 153 18.92 13.43 -17.44
CA ALA A 153 18.34 14.36 -18.38
C ALA A 153 17.86 13.51 -19.55
N PRO A 154 16.59 13.62 -19.97
CA PRO A 154 16.21 13.00 -21.23
C PRO A 154 17.26 13.44 -22.24
N ALA A 155 17.94 12.48 -22.88
CA ALA A 155 19.04 12.75 -23.77
C ALA A 155 18.69 13.99 -24.61
N PRO A 156 19.60 14.98 -24.76
CA PRO A 156 19.36 16.09 -25.68
C PRO A 156 18.81 15.49 -26.96
N PRO A 157 17.63 15.94 -27.46
CA PRO A 157 17.00 15.29 -28.59
C PRO A 157 18.07 15.19 -29.67
N GLU A 158 18.43 13.96 -30.05
CA GLU A 158 19.40 13.77 -31.12
C GLU A 158 18.86 14.55 -32.31
N LYS A 159 19.59 15.61 -32.69
CA LYS A 159 19.24 16.47 -33.82
C LYS A 159 19.11 15.56 -35.04
N GLY A 160 17.89 15.25 -35.45
CA GLY A 160 17.64 14.44 -36.64
C GLY A 160 16.43 13.51 -36.64
N LYS A 161 15.69 13.34 -35.53
CA LYS A 161 14.36 12.70 -35.59
C LYS A 161 13.32 13.62 -34.98
N GLU A 162 12.78 14.49 -35.84
CA GLU A 162 11.58 15.27 -35.55
C GLU A 162 10.46 14.33 -35.11
N THR A 163 10.18 14.33 -33.80
CA THR A 163 8.87 13.89 -33.33
C THR A 163 7.92 15.03 -33.71
N PRO A 164 6.92 14.81 -34.58
CA PRO A 164 5.99 15.87 -34.91
C PRO A 164 5.31 16.35 -33.62
N PRO A 165 5.05 17.66 -33.49
CA PRO A 165 4.33 18.17 -32.34
C PRO A 165 2.99 17.44 -32.27
N ILE A 166 2.67 16.90 -31.09
CA ILE A 166 1.36 16.35 -30.80
C ILE A 166 0.39 17.53 -30.92
N SER A 167 -0.23 17.68 -32.09
CA SER A 167 -1.27 18.68 -32.35
C SER A 167 -2.35 18.55 -31.29
N GLN A 168 -2.89 19.67 -30.81
CA GLN A 168 -3.97 19.70 -29.81
C GLN A 168 -5.21 18.87 -30.23
N GLU A 169 -5.35 18.52 -31.51
CA GLU A 169 -6.33 17.55 -32.03
C GLU A 169 -6.16 16.11 -31.50
N LEU A 170 -4.94 15.68 -31.14
CA LEU A 170 -4.68 14.38 -30.52
C LEU A 170 -5.09 14.33 -29.04
N LEU A 171 -5.14 15.48 -28.37
CA LEU A 171 -5.55 15.61 -26.97
C LEU A 171 -7.09 15.68 -26.83
N SER A 172 -7.79 16.28 -27.80
CA SER A 172 -9.26 16.30 -27.86
C SER A 172 -9.88 14.95 -28.24
N GLY A 173 -9.12 14.03 -28.85
CA GLY A 173 -9.56 12.66 -29.16
C GLY A 173 -9.68 11.69 -27.96
N ARG A 174 -9.34 12.10 -26.72
CA ARG A 174 -9.50 11.24 -25.53
C ARG A 174 -10.94 11.07 -25.07
N ARG A 175 -11.88 11.86 -25.59
CA ARG A 175 -13.32 11.63 -25.43
C ARG A 175 -13.89 11.02 -26.70
N GLY A 176 -13.68 9.71 -26.90
CA GLY A 176 -14.38 8.98 -27.96
C GLY A 176 -13.63 7.86 -28.69
N ARG A 177 -12.41 7.46 -28.30
CA ARG A 177 -11.82 6.25 -28.91
C ARG A 177 -12.61 5.01 -28.48
N SER A 178 -13.44 4.49 -29.39
CA SER A 178 -14.13 3.20 -29.22
C SER A 178 -13.11 2.10 -28.87
N ALA A 179 -13.49 1.16 -28.00
CA ALA A 179 -12.67 0.00 -27.69
C ALA A 179 -12.24 -0.77 -28.96
N GLU A 180 -13.02 -0.68 -30.03
CA GLU A 180 -12.72 -1.30 -31.33
C GLU A 180 -11.56 -0.63 -32.06
N SER A 181 -11.45 0.71 -32.01
CA SER A 181 -10.35 1.42 -32.67
C SER A 181 -9.01 1.17 -31.96
N LEU A 182 -9.04 1.08 -30.63
CA LEU A 182 -7.86 0.70 -29.83
C LEU A 182 -7.42 -0.75 -30.09
N ARG A 183 -8.36 -1.68 -30.26
CA ARG A 183 -8.04 -3.07 -30.64
C ARG A 183 -7.41 -3.14 -32.03
N LYS A 184 -7.95 -2.40 -33.00
CA LYS A 184 -7.39 -2.34 -34.36
C LYS A 184 -5.97 -1.79 -34.35
N GLN A 185 -5.74 -0.70 -33.60
CA GLN A 185 -4.42 -0.10 -33.44
C GLN A 185 -3.42 -1.04 -32.78
N LEU A 186 -3.82 -1.79 -31.74
CA LEU A 186 -2.94 -2.76 -31.09
C LEU A 186 -2.54 -3.91 -32.02
N LYS A 187 -3.49 -4.40 -32.84
CA LYS A 187 -3.23 -5.46 -33.82
C LYS A 187 -2.22 -5.02 -34.87
N GLU A 188 -2.40 -3.82 -35.43
CA GLU A 188 -1.49 -3.25 -36.43
C GLU A 188 -0.08 -3.04 -35.87
N LEU A 189 0.03 -2.62 -34.60
CA LEU A 189 1.34 -2.52 -33.93
C LEU A 189 1.97 -3.89 -33.71
N ALA A 190 1.20 -4.89 -33.30
CA ALA A 190 1.69 -6.25 -33.08
C ALA A 190 2.21 -6.91 -34.36
N ASP A 191 1.58 -6.64 -35.51
CA ASP A 191 1.99 -7.16 -36.82
C ASP A 191 3.38 -6.66 -37.25
N GLY A 192 3.84 -5.52 -36.70
CA GLY A 192 5.17 -4.95 -36.96
C GLY A 192 6.27 -5.34 -35.97
N LEU A 193 5.97 -6.12 -34.93
CA LEU A 193 6.92 -6.46 -33.87
C LEU A 193 7.66 -7.78 -34.15
N GLY A 194 8.93 -7.82 -33.72
CA GLY A 194 9.70 -9.06 -33.68
C GLY A 194 9.30 -9.96 -32.51
N VAL A 195 9.68 -11.25 -32.58
CA VAL A 195 9.29 -12.29 -31.59
C VAL A 195 9.59 -11.89 -30.15
N ARG A 196 10.77 -11.32 -29.87
CA ARG A 196 11.16 -10.91 -28.50
C ARG A 196 10.33 -9.74 -27.97
N ASP A 197 9.81 -8.88 -28.85
CA ASP A 197 8.97 -7.76 -28.43
C ASP A 197 7.50 -8.19 -28.32
N LEU A 198 7.06 -9.14 -29.14
CA LEU A 198 5.78 -9.83 -28.98
C LEU A 198 5.69 -10.58 -27.65
N GLU A 199 6.77 -11.22 -27.19
CA GLU A 199 6.84 -11.86 -25.87
C GLU A 199 6.61 -10.84 -24.74
N LYS A 200 7.26 -9.68 -24.81
CA LYS A 200 7.09 -8.60 -23.81
C LYS A 200 5.68 -8.02 -23.82
N VAL A 201 5.13 -7.75 -25.00
CA VAL A 201 3.77 -7.20 -25.15
C VAL A 201 2.74 -8.21 -24.63
N THR A 202 2.93 -9.50 -24.91
CA THR A 202 2.09 -10.58 -24.37
C THR A 202 2.17 -10.64 -22.85
N ALA A 203 3.38 -10.62 -22.28
CA ALA A 203 3.58 -10.62 -20.83
C ALA A 203 2.91 -9.41 -20.15
N PHE A 204 3.02 -8.23 -20.75
CA PHE A 204 2.37 -7.02 -20.25
C PHE A 204 0.84 -7.10 -20.38
N ALA A 205 0.31 -7.63 -21.49
CA ALA A 205 -1.13 -7.81 -21.68
C ALA A 205 -1.73 -8.79 -20.66
N GLU A 206 -1.04 -9.90 -20.38
CA GLU A 206 -1.43 -10.86 -19.33
C GLU A 206 -1.34 -10.22 -17.94
N PHE A 207 -0.31 -9.43 -17.65
CA PHE A 207 -0.23 -8.66 -16.41
C PHE A 207 -1.42 -7.69 -16.25
N VAL A 208 -1.79 -6.95 -17.31
CA VAL A 208 -2.94 -6.03 -17.29
C VAL A 208 -4.26 -6.80 -17.08
N LYS A 209 -4.41 -7.97 -17.70
CA LYS A 209 -5.58 -8.85 -17.54
C LYS A 209 -5.67 -9.41 -16.11
N ALA A 210 -4.56 -9.89 -15.55
CA ALA A 210 -4.46 -10.35 -14.16
C ALA A 210 -4.77 -9.21 -13.18
N ARG A 211 -4.25 -8.01 -13.42
CA ARG A 211 -4.53 -6.82 -12.60
C ARG A 211 -6.00 -6.39 -12.68
N ARG A 212 -6.63 -6.51 -13.84
CA ARG A 212 -8.08 -6.24 -14.00
C ARG A 212 -8.92 -7.30 -13.27
N ALA A 213 -8.54 -8.57 -13.35
CA ALA A 213 -9.19 -9.66 -12.62
C ALA A 213 -9.10 -9.46 -11.09
N ALA A 214 -7.94 -9.05 -10.58
CA ALA A 214 -7.73 -8.72 -9.17
C ALA A 214 -8.55 -7.48 -8.74
N ARG A 215 -8.65 -6.44 -9.58
CA ARG A 215 -9.50 -5.27 -9.32
C ARG A 215 -10.99 -5.59 -9.37
N SER A 216 -11.44 -6.48 -10.26
CA SER A 216 -12.83 -6.96 -10.26
C SER A 216 -13.18 -7.80 -9.04
N TYR A 217 -12.20 -8.48 -8.43
CA TYR A 217 -12.39 -9.15 -7.13
C TYR A 217 -12.48 -8.15 -5.98
N ALA A 218 -11.66 -7.08 -6.00
CA ALA A 218 -11.76 -5.99 -5.03
C ALA A 218 -13.09 -5.22 -5.11
N HIS A 219 -13.65 -5.04 -6.31
CA HIS A 219 -14.91 -4.32 -6.50
C HIS A 219 -16.17 -5.19 -6.26
N ARG A 220 -16.05 -6.52 -6.39
CA ARG A 220 -17.16 -7.45 -6.06
C ARG A 220 -17.33 -7.67 -4.55
N HIS A 221 -16.33 -7.30 -3.75
CA HIS A 221 -16.43 -7.29 -2.28
C HIS A 221 -17.05 -5.99 -1.72
N ASP A 222 -17.37 -5.03 -2.59
CA ASP A 222 -17.92 -3.70 -2.26
C ASP A 222 -19.33 -3.46 -2.83
N ALA A 223 -19.93 -4.46 -3.49
CA ALA A 223 -21.31 -4.40 -3.98
C ALA A 223 -22.23 -5.24 -3.09
N ARG A 224 -22.69 -4.65 -1.97
CA ARG A 224 -23.94 -5.06 -1.32
C ARG A 224 -25.10 -4.59 -2.22
N PRO A 225 -26.09 -5.45 -2.53
CA PRO A 225 -27.32 -4.98 -3.17
C PRO A 225 -28.27 -4.45 -2.08
N GLU A 226 -28.48 -3.14 -2.05
CA GLU A 226 -29.68 -2.44 -1.53
C GLU A 226 -30.05 -1.47 -2.68
N ASP A 227 -31.31 -1.32 -3.12
CA ASP A 227 -32.51 -0.90 -2.39
C ASP A 227 -33.78 -1.52 -3.05
N GLY A 228 -34.90 -1.79 -2.33
CA GLY A 228 -36.01 -0.85 -2.05
C GLY A 228 -37.16 -1.11 -3.05
N GLU A 229 -38.48 -1.09 -2.79
CA GLU A 229 -39.36 -0.42 -1.84
C GLU A 229 -40.75 -1.15 -1.79
N VAL A 230 -41.44 -1.35 -0.65
CA VAL A 230 -42.49 -0.57 0.08
C VAL A 230 -43.97 -0.75 -0.39
N HIS A 231 -44.87 -0.82 0.62
CA HIS A 231 -46.35 -0.61 0.70
C HIS A 231 -47.24 -1.86 0.87
N GLU A 232 -48.31 -1.90 1.67
CA GLU A 232 -48.85 -1.18 2.86
C GLU A 232 -50.15 -1.94 3.26
N ASP A 233 -50.58 -1.82 4.53
CA ASP A 233 -51.92 -2.07 5.11
C ASP A 233 -52.63 -3.44 5.09
N SER A 234 -52.90 -4.00 6.28
CA SER A 234 -54.26 -4.06 6.90
C SER A 234 -54.40 -5.07 8.07
N ASP A 235 -54.75 -4.51 9.24
CA ASP A 235 -55.55 -4.96 10.38
C ASP A 235 -55.23 -6.18 11.30
N PRO A 236 -55.56 -6.08 12.62
CA PRO A 236 -55.30 -7.07 13.66
C PRO A 236 -56.57 -7.83 14.12
N ALA A 237 -56.42 -9.09 14.55
CA ALA A 237 -57.19 -9.72 15.63
C ALA A 237 -56.86 -11.22 15.74
N ALA A 238 -56.44 -11.67 16.93
CA ALA A 238 -57.13 -12.71 17.70
C ALA A 238 -56.25 -13.18 18.88
N SER A 239 -56.77 -12.88 20.07
CA SER A 239 -56.45 -13.42 21.38
C SER A 239 -56.49 -14.95 21.46
N SER A 240 -55.60 -15.55 22.25
CA SER A 240 -55.98 -16.59 23.23
C SER A 240 -54.92 -16.64 24.34
N ASP A 241 -55.36 -16.36 25.56
CA ASP A 241 -54.60 -16.41 26.81
C ASP A 241 -54.64 -17.84 27.43
N PRO A 242 -54.04 -18.13 28.61
CA PRO A 242 -53.29 -19.33 28.93
C PRO A 242 -54.09 -20.30 29.84
N PRO A 243 -53.46 -21.28 30.51
CA PRO A 243 -53.14 -21.10 31.95
C PRO A 243 -51.91 -21.97 32.37
N ASP A 244 -51.38 -22.09 33.59
CA ASP A 244 -51.57 -21.52 34.92
C ASP A 244 -50.33 -21.92 35.76
N SER A 245 -50.02 -21.14 36.81
CA SER A 245 -49.54 -21.57 38.16
C SER A 245 -48.28 -22.46 38.28
N GLU A 246 -47.31 -22.24 39.18
CA GLU A 246 -47.38 -21.71 40.54
C GLU A 246 -45.94 -21.44 41.07
N GLU A 247 -45.77 -20.33 41.77
CA GLU A 247 -44.64 -19.91 42.62
C GLU A 247 -44.62 -20.70 43.97
N PRO A 248 -43.81 -20.39 45.02
CA PRO A 248 -42.45 -19.86 45.11
C PRO A 248 -41.56 -20.51 46.23
N SER A 249 -40.29 -20.04 46.30
CA SER A 249 -39.58 -19.65 47.54
C SER A 249 -38.82 -20.70 48.42
N PRO A 250 -37.89 -20.26 49.32
CA PRO A 250 -36.48 -20.66 49.31
C PRO A 250 -36.06 -21.39 50.60
N SER A 251 -34.77 -21.75 50.77
CA SER A 251 -33.97 -21.47 51.99
C SER A 251 -32.71 -22.35 52.13
N SER A 252 -31.64 -21.68 52.53
CA SER A 252 -30.68 -22.07 53.58
C SER A 252 -29.51 -23.05 53.33
N ARG A 253 -28.33 -22.47 53.62
CA ARG A 253 -27.18 -23.02 54.39
C ARG A 253 -26.31 -24.04 53.63
N ARG A 254 -24.97 -23.92 53.64
CA ARG A 254 -24.10 -23.89 54.84
C ARG A 254 -22.68 -23.43 54.48
N ARG A 255 -22.09 -22.63 55.39
CA ARG A 255 -20.64 -22.49 55.62
C ARG A 255 -20.08 -23.73 56.31
N THR A 256 -18.83 -24.10 56.01
CA THR A 256 -17.72 -24.59 56.89
C THR A 256 -16.51 -24.86 55.95
N ALA A 257 -15.34 -24.21 56.01
CA ALA A 257 -14.28 -24.11 57.02
C ALA A 257 -13.42 -25.38 57.22
N SER A 258 -12.09 -25.20 57.09
CA SER A 258 -10.92 -26.10 57.32
C SER A 258 -10.71 -27.23 56.30
N ARG A 259 -9.51 -27.44 55.76
CA ARG A 259 -8.20 -27.52 56.44
C ARG A 259 -7.06 -27.17 55.50
#